data_AF-A0A416D713-F1
#
_entry.id   AF-A0A416D713-F1
#
_cell.length_a   1.000
_cell.length_b   1.000
_cell.length_c   1.000
_cell.angle_alpha   90.00
_cell.angle_beta   90.00
_cell.angle_gamma   90.00
#
_symmetry.space_group_name_H-M   'P 1'
#
loop_
_entity.id
_entity.type
_entity.pdbx_description
1 polymer ?
#
loop_
_entity_poly.entity_id
_entity_poly.type
_entity_poly.pdbx_seq_one_letter_code
_entity_poly.pdbx_strand_id
1 'polypeptide(L)'
;MSAIFALANQKGGVAKTTTTGTLAAGLKKQGFSVLTIDCDPQGNLSMSVAAENQDSATMYEVMKGTVSAREAIQHTPSCDIIPANTILAGIEQELHNVGKEMTLREKLRDEQTGVAEAYDYILIDCPPSLGLLTVNALTAADYLLIPTMAETFAASGITQLYDTYKSVKKYTNPALRIDG
;
A
#
# COMPACT_ATOMS: atom_id res chain seq x y z
N MET A 1 -2.96 17.99 3.00
CA MET A 1 -3.81 16.81 2.72
C MET A 1 -2.97 15.90 1.84
N SER A 2 -2.64 14.70 2.31
CA SER A 2 -1.82 13.75 1.55
C SER A 2 -2.50 13.33 0.26
N ALA A 3 -1.73 13.10 -0.80
CA ALA A 3 -2.16 12.31 -1.94
C ALA A 3 -1.76 10.84 -1.73
N ILE A 4 -2.73 9.95 -1.54
CA ILE A 4 -2.48 8.52 -1.29
C ILE A 4 -2.65 7.73 -2.60
N PHE A 5 -1.58 7.07 -3.05
CA PHE A 5 -1.57 6.24 -4.25
C PHE A 5 -1.42 4.76 -3.88
N ALA A 6 -2.34 3.92 -4.35
CA ALA A 6 -2.15 2.47 -4.35
C ALA A 6 -1.58 2.03 -5.70
N LEU A 7 -0.44 1.32 -5.67
CA LEU A 7 0.19 0.73 -6.86
C LEU A 7 -0.22 -0.73 -6.95
N ALA A 8 -1.20 -1.03 -7.81
CA ALA A 8 -1.78 -2.37 -7.89
C ALA A 8 -1.83 -2.90 -9.32
N ASN A 9 -1.60 -4.20 -9.44
CA ASN A 9 -1.71 -5.00 -10.65
C ASN A 9 -1.65 -6.48 -10.26
N GLN A 10 -2.59 -7.28 -10.77
CA GLN A 10 -2.66 -8.72 -10.49
C GLN A 10 -1.42 -9.47 -10.99
N LYS A 11 -0.78 -8.98 -12.06
CA LYS A 11 0.39 -9.67 -12.61
C LYS A 11 1.62 -9.41 -11.74
N GLY A 12 2.30 -10.49 -11.33
CA GLY A 12 3.63 -10.41 -10.73
C GLY A 12 4.66 -9.88 -11.72
N GLY A 13 5.69 -9.17 -11.23
CA GLY A 13 6.80 -8.72 -12.07
C GLY A 13 6.51 -7.53 -13.00
N VAL A 14 5.37 -6.85 -12.89
CA VAL A 14 5.02 -5.66 -13.70
C VAL A 14 5.56 -4.34 -13.14
N ALA A 15 6.68 -4.40 -12.43
CA ALA A 15 7.38 -3.25 -11.86
C ALA A 15 6.60 -2.44 -10.80
N LYS A 16 5.62 -3.01 -10.09
CA LYS A 16 4.90 -2.33 -8.98
C LYS A 16 5.86 -1.78 -7.92
N THR A 17 6.55 -2.68 -7.21
CA THR A 17 7.54 -2.34 -6.18
C THR A 17 8.62 -1.40 -6.68
N THR A 18 9.15 -1.66 -7.89
CA THR A 18 10.16 -0.79 -8.51
C THR A 18 9.63 0.62 -8.74
N THR A 19 8.39 0.74 -9.23
CA THR A 19 7.72 2.03 -9.43
C THR A 19 7.49 2.72 -8.09
N THR A 20 7.01 2.00 -7.08
CA THR A 20 6.77 2.53 -5.73
C THR A 20 8.03 3.14 -5.14
N GLY A 21 9.12 2.37 -5.06
CA GLY A 21 10.39 2.83 -4.49
C GLY A 21 11.04 3.96 -5.27
N THR A 22 11.02 3.87 -6.62
CA THR A 22 11.63 4.91 -7.48
C THR A 22 10.86 6.22 -7.41
N LEU A 23 9.52 6.16 -7.43
CA LEU A 23 8.68 7.34 -7.28
C LEU A 23 8.87 7.99 -5.92
N ALA A 24 8.94 7.18 -4.85
CA ALA A 24 9.18 7.68 -3.50
C ALA A 24 10.50 8.43 -3.37
N ALA A 25 11.59 7.83 -3.85
CA ALA A 25 12.92 8.45 -3.84
C ALA A 25 12.96 9.73 -4.68
N GLY A 26 12.31 9.74 -5.84
CA GLY A 26 12.19 10.92 -6.71
C GLY A 26 11.45 12.07 -6.02
N LEU A 27 10.29 11.80 -5.43
CA LEU A 27 9.49 12.79 -4.69
C LEU A 27 10.23 13.31 -3.45
N LYS A 28 10.88 12.44 -2.68
CA LYS A 28 11.70 12.86 -1.52
C LYS A 28 12.84 13.78 -1.95
N LYS A 29 13.52 13.46 -3.06
CA LYS A 29 14.60 14.31 -3.62
C LYS A 29 14.09 15.69 -4.06
N GLN A 30 12.82 15.82 -4.41
CA GLN A 30 12.17 17.10 -4.71
C GLN A 30 11.75 17.88 -3.46
N GLY A 31 11.95 17.33 -2.26
CA GLY A 31 11.64 18.00 -0.99
C GLY A 31 10.28 17.66 -0.41
N PHE A 32 9.53 16.72 -1.01
CA PHE A 32 8.26 16.26 -0.46
C PHE A 32 8.47 15.29 0.70
N SER A 33 7.56 15.33 1.67
CA SER A 33 7.44 14.30 2.69
C SER A 33 6.74 13.07 2.08
N VAL A 34 7.43 11.92 2.08
CA VAL A 34 6.94 10.70 1.44
C VAL A 34 7.01 9.50 2.37
N LEU A 35 5.84 8.89 2.59
CA LEU A 35 5.70 7.61 3.24
C LEU A 35 5.42 6.54 2.19
N THR A 36 6.10 5.42 2.31
CA THR A 36 5.78 4.20 1.58
C THR A 36 5.21 3.16 2.52
N ILE A 37 4.30 2.32 2.02
CA ILE A 37 3.70 1.22 2.79
C ILE A 37 3.88 -0.04 1.97
N ASP A 38 4.63 -0.99 2.49
CA ASP A 38 4.73 -2.31 1.90
C ASP A 38 3.52 -3.13 2.37
N CYS A 39 2.63 -3.49 1.45
CA CYS A 39 1.49 -4.37 1.72
C CYS A 39 1.68 -5.75 1.07
N ASP A 40 2.85 -6.05 0.51
CA ASP A 40 3.16 -7.37 -0.03
C ASP A 40 3.88 -8.21 1.04
N PRO A 41 3.33 -9.38 1.45
CA PRO A 41 4.03 -10.28 2.37
C PRO A 41 5.42 -10.73 1.90
N GLN A 42 5.76 -10.57 0.61
CA GLN A 42 7.12 -10.81 0.13
C GLN A 42 8.14 -9.76 0.62
N GLY A 43 7.70 -8.59 1.07
CA GLY A 43 8.58 -7.56 1.64
C GLY A 43 9.58 -6.96 0.64
N ASN A 44 9.29 -7.02 -0.67
CA ASN A 44 10.24 -6.63 -1.71
C ASN A 44 10.57 -5.14 -1.65
N LEU A 45 9.59 -4.28 -1.33
CA LEU A 45 9.83 -2.86 -1.15
C LEU A 45 10.70 -2.64 0.08
N SER A 46 10.35 -3.27 1.20
CA SER A 46 11.09 -3.21 2.46
C SER A 46 12.58 -3.55 2.27
N MET A 47 12.86 -4.67 1.58
CA MET A 47 14.23 -5.07 1.26
C MET A 47 14.94 -4.07 0.34
N SER A 48 14.24 -3.52 -0.66
CA SER A 48 14.84 -2.59 -1.63
C SER A 48 15.34 -1.29 -1.02
N VAL A 49 14.73 -0.86 0.10
CA VAL A 49 15.12 0.36 0.84
C VAL A 49 15.90 0.06 2.13
N ALA A 50 16.31 -1.20 2.33
CA ALA A 50 17.03 -1.69 3.50
C ALA A 50 16.31 -1.40 4.84
N ALA A 51 14.98 -1.52 4.86
CA ALA A 51 14.20 -1.47 6.09
C ALA A 51 14.38 -2.76 6.91
N GLU A 52 14.43 -2.64 8.23
CA GLU A 52 14.39 -3.80 9.14
C GLU A 52 12.96 -4.37 9.13
N ASN A 53 12.81 -5.68 9.06
CA ASN A 53 11.49 -6.31 8.98
C ASN A 53 11.40 -7.68 9.68
N GLN A 54 12.43 -8.08 10.43
CA GLN A 54 12.39 -9.29 11.26
C GLN A 54 12.13 -8.95 12.73
N ASP A 55 12.84 -7.97 13.28
CA ASP A 55 12.80 -7.61 14.71
C ASP A 55 12.15 -6.25 14.99
N SER A 56 11.27 -5.80 14.09
CA SER A 56 10.58 -4.51 14.17
C SER A 56 9.09 -4.64 13.85
N ALA A 57 8.29 -3.67 14.30
CA ALA A 57 6.88 -3.58 13.90
C ALA A 57 6.77 -3.43 12.37
N THR A 58 5.81 -4.15 11.79
CA THR A 58 5.54 -4.17 10.36
C THR A 58 4.07 -3.86 10.09
N MET A 59 3.69 -3.87 8.81
CA MET A 59 2.32 -3.76 8.37
C MET A 59 1.41 -4.84 9.00
N TYR A 60 1.95 -5.99 9.41
CA TYR A 60 1.17 -7.01 10.12
C TYR A 60 0.63 -6.47 11.47
N GLU A 61 1.51 -5.94 12.32
CA GLU A 61 1.12 -5.36 13.62
C GLU A 61 0.17 -4.17 13.44
N VAL A 62 0.38 -3.34 12.42
CA VAL A 62 -0.49 -2.20 12.13
C VAL A 62 -1.89 -2.65 11.70
N MET A 63 -1.99 -3.63 10.79
CA MET A 63 -3.28 -4.19 10.36
C MET A 63 -3.99 -4.93 11.51
N LYS A 64 -3.23 -5.63 12.36
CA LYS A 64 -3.76 -6.28 13.58
C LYS A 64 -4.18 -5.27 14.64
N GLY A 65 -3.64 -4.06 14.59
CA GLY A 65 -3.91 -2.98 15.53
C GLY A 65 -3.16 -3.11 16.86
N THR A 66 -2.11 -3.92 16.91
CA THR A 66 -1.23 -4.04 18.10
C THR A 66 -0.22 -2.89 18.18
N VAL A 67 0.04 -2.23 17.05
CA VAL A 67 0.92 -1.06 16.92
C VAL A 67 0.24 -0.04 16.01
N SER A 68 0.44 1.26 16.25
CA SER A 68 -0.05 2.32 15.35
C SER A 68 0.76 2.41 14.07
N ALA A 69 0.18 3.01 13.02
CA ALA A 69 0.92 3.28 11.79
C ALA A 69 2.18 4.12 12.06
N ARG A 70 2.09 5.09 12.97
CA ARG A 70 3.22 5.96 13.35
C ARG A 70 4.38 5.20 13.99
N GLU A 71 4.10 4.27 14.88
CA GLU A 71 5.12 3.49 15.58
C GLU A 71 5.84 2.48 14.68
N ALA A 72 5.20 2.07 13.57
CA ALA A 72 5.80 1.16 12.60
C ALA A 72 6.63 1.87 11.51
N ILE A 73 6.69 3.21 11.51
CA ILE A 73 7.46 3.96 10.51
C ILE A 73 8.95 3.83 10.79
N GLN A 74 9.70 3.50 9.74
CA GLN A 74 11.14 3.57 9.69
C GLN A 74 11.59 4.66 8.72
N HIS A 75 12.67 5.35 9.06
CA HIS A 75 13.26 6.38 8.21
C HIS A 75 14.43 5.79 7.44
N THR A 76 14.35 5.81 6.10
CA THR A 76 15.45 5.39 5.22
C THR A 76 15.97 6.58 4.39
N PRO A 77 17.17 6.49 3.82
CA PRO A 77 17.68 7.53 2.92
C PRO A 77 16.74 7.82 1.73
N SER A 78 16.05 6.81 1.20
CA SER A 78 15.18 6.93 0.01
C SER A 78 13.75 7.38 0.32
N CYS A 79 13.16 6.95 1.44
CA CYS A 79 11.79 7.27 1.85
C CYS A 79 11.54 6.87 3.30
N ASP A 80 10.43 7.34 3.87
CA ASP A 80 9.92 6.73 5.09
C ASP A 80 9.10 5.49 4.70
N ILE A 81 9.06 4.47 5.55
CA ILE A 81 8.44 3.19 5.21
C ILE A 81 7.76 2.53 6.41
N ILE A 82 6.57 1.98 6.20
CA ILE A 82 6.02 0.90 7.04
C ILE A 82 6.35 -0.42 6.33
N PRO A 83 7.26 -1.24 6.88
CA PRO A 83 7.75 -2.44 6.20
C PRO A 83 6.76 -3.60 6.28
N ALA A 84 6.98 -4.64 5.48
CA ALA A 84 6.27 -5.90 5.54
C ALA A 84 7.23 -7.09 5.60
N ASN A 85 6.70 -8.21 6.09
CA ASN A 85 7.34 -9.51 6.07
C ASN A 85 6.29 -10.59 5.80
N THR A 86 6.73 -11.85 5.73
CA THR A 86 5.90 -13.00 5.37
C THR A 86 4.74 -13.27 6.33
N ILE A 87 4.81 -12.78 7.57
CA ILE A 87 3.75 -12.92 8.57
C ILE A 87 2.49 -12.17 8.13
N LEU A 88 2.63 -11.08 7.36
CA LEU A 88 1.50 -10.31 6.82
C LEU A 88 0.49 -11.18 6.06
N ALA A 89 0.93 -12.28 5.43
CA ALA A 89 0.02 -13.21 4.73
C ALA A 89 -1.05 -13.81 5.66
N GLY A 90 -0.77 -13.96 6.96
CA GLY A 90 -1.72 -14.48 7.95
C GLY A 90 -2.88 -13.53 8.24
N ILE A 91 -2.72 -12.22 7.98
CA ILE A 91 -3.72 -11.23 8.38
C ILE A 91 -5.05 -11.41 7.63
N GLU A 92 -5.02 -11.95 6.40
CA GLU A 92 -6.25 -12.20 5.63
C GLU A 92 -7.16 -13.23 6.31
N GLN A 93 -6.56 -14.16 7.07
CA GLN A 93 -7.28 -15.16 7.83
C GLN A 93 -7.64 -14.68 9.24
N GLU A 94 -6.91 -13.73 9.83
CA GLU A 94 -7.17 -13.22 11.19
C GLU A 94 -8.18 -12.06 11.23
N LEU A 95 -8.28 -11.26 10.16
CA LEU A 95 -9.24 -10.16 10.08
C LEU A 95 -10.66 -10.67 9.79
N HIS A 96 -11.46 -10.74 10.84
CA HIS A 96 -12.88 -11.15 10.78
C HIS A 96 -13.88 -10.03 11.07
N ASN A 97 -13.40 -8.84 11.44
CA ASN A 97 -14.27 -7.74 11.84
C ASN A 97 -15.11 -7.24 10.66
N VAL A 98 -16.32 -6.78 10.96
CA VAL A 98 -17.15 -6.05 9.99
C VAL A 98 -16.39 -4.80 9.55
N GLY A 99 -16.29 -4.58 8.25
CA GLY A 99 -15.56 -3.44 7.70
C GLY A 99 -14.05 -3.62 7.64
N LYS A 100 -13.53 -4.85 7.72
CA LYS A 100 -12.09 -5.17 7.58
C LYS A 100 -11.42 -4.63 6.31
N GLU A 101 -12.19 -4.30 5.28
CA GLU A 101 -11.73 -3.64 4.05
C GLU A 101 -11.31 -2.18 4.30
N MET A 102 -11.79 -1.57 5.39
CA MET A 102 -11.52 -0.19 5.79
C MET A 102 -10.33 -0.07 6.75
N THR A 103 -9.80 -1.19 7.26
CA THR A 103 -8.83 -1.21 8.35
C THR A 103 -7.62 -0.33 8.07
N LEU A 104 -6.99 -0.44 6.91
CA LEU A 104 -5.83 0.39 6.59
C LEU A 104 -6.20 1.88 6.53
N ARG A 105 -7.37 2.22 5.97
CA ARG A 105 -7.84 3.61 5.91
C ARG A 105 -8.00 4.21 7.30
N GLU A 106 -8.60 3.45 8.22
CA GLU A 106 -8.77 3.85 9.62
C GLU A 106 -7.42 4.04 10.30
N LYS A 107 -6.48 3.10 10.13
CA LYS A 107 -5.13 3.21 10.72
C LYS A 107 -4.34 4.42 10.21
N LEU A 108 -4.52 4.81 8.95
CA LEU A 108 -3.83 5.96 8.37
C LEU A 108 -4.47 7.31 8.76
N ARG A 109 -5.79 7.34 8.94
CA ARG A 109 -6.57 8.57 9.15
C ARG A 109 -7.10 8.75 10.58
N ASP A 110 -6.73 7.87 11.51
CA ASP A 110 -7.05 8.01 12.93
C ASP A 110 -6.55 9.36 13.48
N GLU A 111 -7.38 10.06 14.25
CA GLU A 111 -7.08 11.43 14.69
C GLU A 111 -5.87 11.52 15.63
N GLN A 112 -5.62 10.46 16.40
CA GLN A 112 -4.57 10.46 17.44
C GLN A 112 -3.30 9.77 16.95
N THR A 113 -3.45 8.70 16.19
CA THR A 113 -2.38 7.76 15.85
C THR A 113 -2.09 7.68 14.35
N GLY A 114 -2.94 8.29 13.53
CA GLY A 114 -2.79 8.35 12.08
C GLY A 114 -1.60 9.20 11.63
N VAL A 115 -1.29 9.03 10.35
CA VAL A 115 -0.13 9.63 9.69
C VAL A 115 -0.46 10.29 8.36
N ALA A 116 -1.70 10.18 7.88
CA ALA A 116 -2.12 10.75 6.60
C ALA A 116 -1.85 12.27 6.50
N GLU A 117 -2.01 13.02 7.59
CA GLU A 117 -1.78 14.47 7.55
C GLU A 117 -0.30 14.88 7.65
N ALA A 118 0.60 13.95 7.98
CA ALA A 118 2.02 14.20 8.17
C ALA A 118 2.85 14.09 6.87
N TYR A 119 2.25 13.61 5.78
CA TYR A 119 2.94 13.37 4.51
C TYR A 119 2.23 14.05 3.34
N ASP A 120 3.01 14.54 2.39
CA ASP A 120 2.50 15.04 1.11
C ASP A 120 2.04 13.87 0.24
N TYR A 121 2.82 12.78 0.24
CA TYR A 121 2.53 11.57 -0.53
C TYR A 121 2.61 10.31 0.33
N ILE A 122 1.63 9.42 0.15
CA ILE A 122 1.67 8.06 0.68
C ILE A 122 1.56 7.09 -0.50
N LEU A 123 2.54 6.22 -0.67
CA LEU A 123 2.55 5.22 -1.75
C LEU A 123 2.42 3.81 -1.17
N ILE A 124 1.37 3.08 -1.54
CA ILE A 124 1.07 1.74 -1.04
C ILE A 124 1.45 0.72 -2.12
N ASP A 125 2.45 -0.13 -1.84
CA ASP A 125 2.86 -1.22 -2.72
C ASP A 125 1.98 -2.44 -2.49
N CYS A 126 1.13 -2.78 -3.46
CA CYS A 126 0.19 -3.87 -3.32
C CYS A 126 0.79 -5.22 -3.75
N PRO A 127 0.36 -6.33 -3.14
CA PRO A 127 0.73 -7.67 -3.59
C PRO A 127 0.19 -7.96 -4.99
N PRO A 128 0.69 -9.01 -5.69
CA PRO A 128 0.11 -9.45 -6.96
C PRO A 128 -1.27 -10.11 -6.80
N SER A 129 -1.77 -10.32 -5.58
CA SER A 129 -3.13 -10.82 -5.35
C SER A 129 -4.16 -9.69 -5.42
N LEU A 130 -5.41 -10.04 -5.73
CA LEU A 130 -6.57 -9.12 -5.62
C LEU A 130 -7.35 -9.40 -4.33
N GLY A 131 -6.64 -9.81 -3.27
CA GLY A 131 -7.19 -10.21 -1.97
C GLY A 131 -7.47 -9.05 -1.03
N LEU A 132 -7.57 -9.35 0.27
CA LEU A 132 -7.97 -8.39 1.30
C LEU A 132 -6.98 -7.22 1.42
N LEU A 133 -5.68 -7.50 1.30
CA LEU A 133 -4.64 -6.47 1.38
C LEU A 133 -4.76 -5.44 0.25
N THR A 134 -4.97 -5.91 -0.99
CA THR A 134 -5.20 -5.03 -2.14
C THR A 134 -6.50 -4.23 -1.99
N VAL A 135 -7.57 -4.85 -1.51
CA VAL A 135 -8.83 -4.13 -1.23
C VAL A 135 -8.65 -3.05 -0.16
N ASN A 136 -7.89 -3.33 0.91
CA ASN A 136 -7.55 -2.35 1.93
C ASN A 136 -6.74 -1.17 1.37
N ALA A 137 -5.72 -1.45 0.56
CA ALA A 137 -4.91 -0.43 -0.10
C ALA A 137 -5.76 0.49 -0.99
N LEU A 138 -6.60 -0.08 -1.85
CA LEU A 138 -7.51 0.69 -2.71
C LEU A 138 -8.56 1.48 -1.92
N THR A 139 -9.02 0.94 -0.80
CA THR A 139 -9.99 1.61 0.07
C THR A 139 -9.36 2.78 0.83
N ALA A 140 -8.07 2.71 1.15
CA ALA A 140 -7.32 3.78 1.81
C ALA A 140 -6.82 4.86 0.84
N ALA A 141 -6.65 4.54 -0.43
CA ALA A 141 -6.07 5.42 -1.44
C ALA A 141 -7.04 6.46 -2.01
N ASP A 142 -6.50 7.58 -2.47
CA ASP A 142 -7.23 8.56 -3.28
C ASP A 142 -7.09 8.21 -4.77
N TYR A 143 -5.94 7.63 -5.14
CA TYR A 143 -5.57 7.29 -6.52
C TYR A 143 -5.09 5.84 -6.65
N LEU A 144 -5.44 5.21 -7.76
CA LEU A 144 -4.92 3.92 -8.22
C LEU A 144 -3.98 4.17 -9.40
N LEU A 145 -2.71 3.81 -9.22
CA LEU A 145 -1.71 3.75 -10.29
C LEU A 145 -1.53 2.29 -10.71
N ILE A 146 -1.54 2.02 -12.03
CA ILE A 146 -1.48 0.65 -12.58
C ILE A 146 -0.18 0.45 -13.39
N PRO A 147 0.96 0.16 -12.73
CA PRO A 147 2.19 -0.20 -13.43
C PRO A 147 1.95 -1.41 -14.34
N THR A 148 2.30 -1.28 -15.61
CA THR A 148 2.04 -2.30 -16.64
C THR A 148 3.25 -2.42 -17.57
N MET A 149 3.65 -3.66 -17.87
CA MET A 149 4.60 -3.94 -18.94
C MET A 149 3.85 -4.23 -20.25
N ALA A 150 4.40 -3.72 -21.37
CA ALA A 150 3.84 -3.92 -22.70
C ALA A 150 4.08 -5.37 -23.18
N GLU A 151 3.23 -6.29 -22.73
CA GLU A 151 3.29 -7.71 -23.06
C GLU A 151 1.92 -8.26 -23.49
N THR A 152 1.93 -9.41 -24.17
CA THR A 152 0.76 -10.03 -24.82
C THR A 152 -0.42 -10.30 -23.87
N PHE A 153 -0.15 -10.49 -22.57
CA PHE A 153 -1.16 -10.76 -21.54
C PHE A 153 -1.41 -9.59 -20.58
N ALA A 154 -1.00 -8.36 -20.94
CA ALA A 154 -1.24 -7.18 -20.09
C ALA A 154 -2.74 -6.90 -19.90
N ALA A 155 -3.56 -7.14 -20.94
CA ALA A 155 -4.98 -6.81 -20.93
C ALA A 155 -5.80 -7.61 -19.90
N SER A 156 -5.50 -8.89 -19.68
CA SER A 156 -6.30 -9.73 -18.78
C SER A 156 -6.12 -9.36 -17.31
N GLY A 157 -4.90 -9.03 -16.88
CA GLY A 157 -4.62 -8.58 -15.50
C GLY A 157 -5.26 -7.21 -15.20
N ILE A 158 -5.30 -6.32 -16.19
CA ILE A 158 -5.98 -5.02 -16.06
C ILE A 158 -7.48 -5.20 -15.90
N THR A 159 -8.12 -6.11 -16.65
CA THR A 159 -9.56 -6.36 -16.54
C THR A 159 -9.96 -6.79 -15.12
N GLN A 160 -9.23 -7.73 -14.52
CA GLN A 160 -9.55 -8.21 -13.18
C GLN A 160 -9.34 -7.12 -12.12
N LEU A 161 -8.25 -6.37 -12.21
CA LEU A 161 -8.03 -5.22 -11.34
C LEU A 161 -9.14 -4.16 -11.52
N TYR A 162 -9.62 -3.95 -12.74
CA TYR A 162 -10.68 -2.99 -13.02
C TYR A 162 -12.03 -3.40 -12.38
N ASP A 163 -12.31 -4.70 -12.30
CA ASP A 163 -13.49 -5.22 -11.61
C ASP A 163 -13.37 -5.06 -10.08
N THR A 164 -12.18 -5.30 -9.51
CA THR A 164 -11.88 -4.97 -8.11
C THR A 164 -12.05 -3.47 -7.84
N TYR A 165 -11.48 -2.61 -8.70
CA TYR A 165 -11.61 -1.15 -8.61
C TYR A 165 -13.07 -0.70 -8.63
N LYS A 166 -13.90 -1.22 -9.55
CA LYS A 166 -15.33 -0.91 -9.60
C LYS A 166 -16.06 -1.32 -8.32
N SER A 167 -15.70 -2.47 -7.75
CA SER A 167 -16.28 -2.96 -6.50
C SER A 167 -15.90 -2.07 -5.32
N VAL A 168 -14.61 -1.77 -5.14
CA VAL A 168 -14.12 -0.84 -4.11
C VAL A 168 -14.80 0.51 -4.23
N LYS A 169 -14.86 1.07 -5.45
CA LYS A 169 -15.51 2.37 -5.68
C LYS A 169 -16.99 2.36 -5.31
N LYS A 170 -17.70 1.27 -5.58
CA LYS A 170 -19.12 1.15 -5.25
C LYS A 170 -19.38 1.00 -3.76
N TYR A 171 -18.53 0.27 -3.03
CA TYR A 171 -18.86 -0.19 -1.68
C TYR A 171 -18.06 0.48 -0.57
N THR A 172 -16.79 0.82 -0.79
CA THR A 172 -15.87 1.25 0.30
C THR A 172 -15.19 2.59 0.04
N ASN A 173 -14.97 2.97 -1.22
CA ASN A 173 -14.28 4.21 -1.56
C ASN A 173 -14.78 4.88 -2.87
N PRO A 174 -15.95 5.56 -2.85
CA PRO A 174 -16.51 6.25 -4.02
C PRO A 174 -15.62 7.33 -4.63
N ALA A 175 -14.67 7.86 -3.86
CA ALA A 175 -13.76 8.92 -4.28
C ALA A 175 -12.56 8.40 -5.08
N LEU A 176 -12.25 7.10 -5.04
CA LEU A 176 -11.10 6.50 -5.71
C LEU A 176 -11.08 6.81 -7.20
N ARG A 177 -9.92 7.24 -7.70
CA ARG A 177 -9.67 7.57 -9.12
C ARG A 177 -8.51 6.75 -9.65
N ILE A 178 -8.50 6.51 -10.95
CA ILE A 178 -7.27 6.05 -11.64
C ILE A 178 -6.57 7.31 -12.11
N ASP A 179 -5.27 7.44 -11.84
CA ASP A 179 -4.47 8.62 -12.19
C ASP A 179 -2.99 8.21 -12.39
N GLY A 180 -2.22 9.08 -13.06
CA GLY A 180 -0.83 8.82 -13.47
C GLY A 180 -0.59 8.85 -14.98
#